data_AF-X0VAF9-F1
#
_entry.id   AF-X0VAF9-F1
#
_cell.length_a   1.000
_cell.length_b   1.000
_cell.length_c   1.000
_cell.angle_alpha   90.00
_cell.angle_beta   90.00
_cell.angle_gamma   90.00
#
_symmetry.space_group_name_H-M   'P 1'
#
loop_
_entity.id
_entity.type
_entity.pdbx_description
1 polymer ?
#
loop_
_entity_poly.entity_id
_entity_poly.type
_entity_poly.pdbx_seq_one_letter_code
_entity_poly.pdbx_strand_id
1 'polypeptide(L)'
;AVSIGDTITSPDQPDALPRIKIGEPTLRMMFGVNTSPFAGREGKYCTSRQLRERLYRELETNLSLKVQDTEAPDVFLVSGRGELHLAILIETIRRQDYEFEISKPEVITKEIDGKLMEPVEELTIDTREEYVGALMEILSARQAKLANMRNDGLGNVRLEFHIPTRGLIGFRSTFLTATQGDGIMSTLFVGYEPWYGDIISTRSGMLVASKNGTAVTYGLNNAQGRGTTFIEPGTPVYEGMIVGMNSRGDDLAVN
;
A
#
# COMPACT_ATOMS: atom_id res chain seq x y z
N ALA A 1 -17.23 29.45 -1.36
CA ALA A 1 -17.45 28.00 -1.56
C ALA A 1 -17.66 27.37 -0.20
N VAL A 2 -18.64 26.47 -0.07
CA VAL A 2 -18.91 25.72 1.17
C VAL A 2 -18.02 24.49 1.18
N SER A 3 -17.37 24.21 2.30
CA SER A 3 -16.48 23.06 2.52
C SER A 3 -17.05 22.12 3.59
N ILE A 4 -16.61 20.85 3.59
CA ILE A 4 -17.07 19.90 4.61
C ILE A 4 -16.56 20.34 5.98
N GLY A 5 -17.47 20.37 6.96
CA GLY A 5 -17.22 20.89 8.31
C GLY A 5 -17.60 22.36 8.50
N ASP A 6 -18.08 23.05 7.46
CA ASP A 6 -18.70 24.36 7.60
C ASP A 6 -20.05 24.25 8.32
N THR A 7 -20.33 25.20 9.22
CA THR A 7 -21.67 25.35 9.80
C THR A 7 -22.40 26.45 9.03
N ILE A 8 -23.54 26.11 8.42
CA ILE A 8 -24.41 27.09 7.78
C ILE A 8 -25.36 27.63 8.85
N THR A 9 -25.32 28.94 9.09
CA THR A 9 -26.05 29.62 10.16
C THR A 9 -26.86 30.80 9.62
N SER A 10 -27.77 31.33 10.44
CA SER A 10 -28.51 32.55 10.09
C SER A 10 -27.54 33.74 9.98
N PRO A 11 -27.69 34.62 8.96
CA PRO A 11 -26.91 35.86 8.87
C PRO A 11 -27.04 36.75 10.11
N ASP A 12 -28.21 36.72 10.76
CA ASP A 12 -28.52 37.54 11.93
C ASP A 12 -27.93 36.98 13.24
N GLN A 13 -27.57 35.68 13.25
CA GLN A 13 -27.01 35.01 14.40
C GLN A 13 -25.99 33.94 13.97
N PRO A 14 -24.76 34.36 13.64
CA PRO A 14 -23.72 33.45 13.17
C PRO A 14 -23.08 32.70 14.34
N ASP A 15 -23.63 31.55 14.71
CA ASP A 15 -23.06 30.66 15.73
C ASP A 15 -22.48 29.38 15.11
N ALA A 16 -21.18 29.40 14.82
CA ALA A 16 -20.49 28.30 14.14
C ALA A 16 -20.10 27.19 15.12
N LEU A 17 -20.43 25.94 14.77
CA LEU A 17 -19.99 24.79 15.57
C LEU A 17 -18.47 24.56 15.40
N PRO A 18 -17.79 24.03 16.43
CA PRO A 18 -16.39 23.65 16.32
C PRO A 18 -16.17 22.67 15.17
N ARG A 19 -15.16 22.94 14.33
CA ARG A 19 -14.81 22.05 13.23
C ARG A 19 -14.27 20.72 13.77
N ILE A 20 -14.73 19.62 13.17
CA ILE A 20 -14.19 18.29 13.42
C ILE A 20 -12.78 18.22 12.82
N LYS A 21 -11.78 17.90 13.65
CA LYS A 21 -10.41 17.67 13.18
C LYS A 21 -10.32 16.31 12.50
N ILE A 22 -9.87 16.33 11.26
CA ILE A 22 -9.71 15.13 10.45
C ILE A 22 -8.26 14.69 10.57
N GLY A 23 -8.04 13.44 10.96
CA GLY A 23 -6.71 12.82 11.02
C GLY A 23 -5.95 12.94 9.70
N GLU A 24 -4.68 13.29 9.83
CA GLU A 24 -3.75 13.54 8.73
C GLU A 24 -3.41 12.25 7.97
N PRO A 25 -3.00 12.34 6.70
CA PRO A 25 -2.48 11.18 5.97
C PRO A 25 -1.17 10.69 6.60
N THR A 26 -0.96 9.38 6.57
CA THR A 26 0.20 8.68 7.15
C THR A 26 1.07 8.01 6.08
N LEU A 27 0.50 7.76 4.89
CA LEU A 27 1.19 7.18 3.74
C LEU A 27 1.08 8.10 2.54
N ARG A 28 2.07 8.04 1.67
CA ARG A 28 2.12 8.70 0.36
C ARG A 28 2.64 7.76 -0.72
N MET A 29 2.20 7.97 -1.94
CA MET A 29 2.74 7.30 -3.13
C MET A 29 2.53 8.17 -4.37
N MET A 30 3.30 7.90 -5.41
CA MET A 30 3.16 8.58 -6.70
C MET A 30 2.13 7.86 -7.56
N PHE A 31 1.30 8.64 -8.25
CA PHE A 31 0.39 8.18 -9.30
C PHE A 31 0.84 8.85 -10.59
N GLY A 32 1.16 8.07 -11.62
CA GLY A 32 1.68 8.54 -12.90
C GLY A 32 0.81 8.11 -14.07
N VAL A 33 0.95 8.77 -15.22
CA VAL A 33 0.44 8.25 -16.48
C VAL A 33 1.20 6.97 -16.84
N ASN A 34 0.51 5.92 -17.30
CA ASN A 34 1.19 4.69 -17.73
C ASN A 34 2.12 4.98 -18.92
N THR A 35 3.42 4.77 -18.72
CA THR A 35 4.46 4.97 -19.76
C THR A 35 4.95 3.67 -20.40
N SER A 36 4.37 2.52 -20.03
CA SER A 36 4.74 1.22 -20.59
C SER A 36 4.38 1.07 -22.07
N PRO A 37 4.99 0.09 -22.79
CA PRO A 37 4.62 -0.23 -24.17
C PRO A 37 3.16 -0.67 -24.39
N PHE A 38 2.43 -0.95 -23.31
CA PHE A 38 1.00 -1.29 -23.35
C PHE A 38 0.08 -0.11 -23.03
N ALA A 39 0.63 1.10 -22.87
CA ALA A 39 -0.12 2.31 -22.63
C ALA A 39 -1.30 2.48 -23.61
N GLY A 40 -2.52 2.60 -23.07
CA GLY A 40 -3.75 2.88 -23.82
C GLY A 40 -4.36 1.67 -24.53
N ARG A 41 -3.97 0.44 -24.18
CA ARG A 41 -4.57 -0.78 -24.74
C ARG A 41 -5.81 -1.24 -23.98
N GLU A 42 -5.88 -0.97 -22.68
CA GLU A 42 -6.94 -1.50 -21.81
C GLU A 42 -7.80 -0.40 -21.20
N GLY A 43 -7.22 0.76 -20.87
CA GLY A 43 -7.96 1.89 -20.34
C GLY A 43 -8.48 2.86 -21.40
N LYS A 44 -9.57 3.53 -21.05
CA LYS A 44 -10.15 4.65 -21.81
C LYS A 44 -9.53 5.99 -21.42
N TYR A 45 -9.11 6.13 -20.17
CA TYR A 45 -8.57 7.39 -19.61
C TYR A 45 -7.10 7.23 -19.25
N CYS A 46 -6.21 7.74 -20.10
CA CYS A 46 -4.76 7.52 -19.99
C CYS A 46 -3.96 8.83 -20.00
N THR A 47 -4.61 10.00 -20.02
CA THR A 47 -3.90 11.29 -20.07
C THR A 47 -3.71 11.88 -18.68
N SER A 48 -2.60 12.61 -18.48
CA SER A 48 -2.32 13.34 -17.24
C SER A 48 -3.49 14.23 -16.82
N ARG A 49 -4.10 14.96 -17.78
CA ARG A 49 -5.26 15.82 -17.52
C ARG A 49 -6.45 15.06 -16.93
N GLN A 50 -6.78 13.89 -17.49
CA GLN A 50 -7.89 13.05 -17.01
C GLN A 50 -7.58 12.50 -15.62
N LEU A 51 -6.37 11.97 -15.41
CA LEU A 51 -5.94 11.45 -14.11
C LEU A 51 -5.97 12.53 -13.03
N ARG A 52 -5.42 13.71 -13.33
CA ARG A 52 -5.46 14.88 -12.43
C ARG A 52 -6.89 15.27 -12.08
N GLU A 53 -7.75 15.46 -13.08
CA GLU A 53 -9.15 15.83 -12.86
C GLU A 53 -9.86 14.81 -11.95
N ARG A 54 -9.60 13.51 -12.16
CA ARG A 54 -10.17 12.45 -11.34
C ARG A 54 -9.67 12.47 -9.90
N LEU A 55 -8.37 12.64 -9.69
CA LEU A 55 -7.75 12.69 -8.35
C LEU A 55 -8.23 13.92 -7.57
N TYR A 56 -8.33 15.08 -8.21
CA TYR A 56 -8.81 16.31 -7.57
C TYR A 56 -10.32 16.25 -7.26
N ARG A 57 -11.12 15.60 -8.12
CA ARG A 57 -12.53 15.34 -7.82
C ARG A 57 -12.71 14.49 -6.57
N GLU A 58 -11.80 13.56 -6.29
CA GLU A 58 -11.85 12.75 -5.07
C GLU A 58 -11.71 13.61 -3.79
N LEU A 59 -11.00 14.74 -3.85
CA LEU A 59 -10.83 15.65 -2.71
C LEU A 59 -12.16 16.29 -2.26
N GLU A 60 -13.17 16.33 -3.12
CA GLU A 60 -14.49 16.87 -2.80
C GLU A 60 -15.24 15.97 -1.80
N THR A 61 -15.00 14.66 -1.85
CA THR A 61 -15.68 13.65 -1.01
C THR A 61 -14.77 13.07 0.06
N ASN A 62 -13.45 13.10 -0.15
CA ASN A 62 -12.48 12.42 0.69
C ASN A 62 -11.54 13.39 1.41
N LEU A 63 -11.94 13.78 2.62
CA LEU A 63 -11.23 14.77 3.42
C LEU A 63 -9.86 14.32 3.92
N SER A 64 -9.61 13.03 3.89
CA SER A 64 -8.38 12.44 4.42
C SER A 64 -7.32 12.23 3.33
N LEU A 65 -7.71 12.40 2.07
CA LEU A 65 -6.83 12.36 0.93
C LEU A 65 -6.19 13.73 0.70
N LYS A 66 -4.91 13.74 0.34
CA LYS A 66 -4.24 14.92 -0.20
C LYS A 66 -3.62 14.56 -1.53
N VAL A 67 -3.80 15.42 -2.53
CA VAL A 67 -3.20 15.27 -3.85
C VAL A 67 -2.38 16.52 -4.12
N GLN A 68 -1.16 16.35 -4.61
CA GLN A 68 -0.25 17.44 -4.97
C GLN A 68 0.35 17.17 -6.35
N ASP A 69 0.44 18.21 -7.16
CA ASP A 69 1.17 18.17 -8.41
C ASP A 69 2.68 18.07 -8.10
N THR A 70 3.44 17.30 -8.87
CA THR A 70 4.89 17.19 -8.71
C THR A 70 5.63 18.04 -9.76
N GLU A 71 6.96 18.01 -9.76
CA GLU A 71 7.76 18.64 -10.82
C GLU A 71 7.52 18.00 -12.20
N ALA A 72 7.14 16.72 -12.22
CA ALA A 72 6.75 16.02 -13.43
C ALA A 72 5.25 16.23 -13.71
N PRO A 73 4.87 16.74 -14.89
CA PRO A 73 3.48 17.11 -15.19
C PRO A 73 2.52 15.92 -15.33
N ASP A 74 3.06 14.72 -15.40
CA ASP A 74 2.36 13.45 -15.52
C ASP A 74 2.37 12.61 -14.25
N VAL A 75 2.93 13.13 -13.15
CA VAL A 75 3.04 12.46 -11.85
C VAL A 75 2.44 13.31 -10.74
N PHE A 76 1.64 12.67 -9.90
CA PHE A 76 0.92 13.27 -8.77
C PHE A 76 1.32 12.57 -7.47
N LEU A 77 1.61 13.34 -6.44
CA LEU A 77 1.84 12.81 -5.10
C LEU A 77 0.49 12.67 -4.38
N VAL A 78 0.09 11.44 -4.08
CA VAL A 78 -1.17 11.12 -3.41
C VAL A 78 -0.87 10.62 -2.01
N SER A 79 -1.50 11.24 -1.01
CA SER A 79 -1.32 10.91 0.40
C SER A 79 -2.66 10.50 1.03
N GLY A 80 -2.66 9.43 1.81
CA GLY A 80 -3.85 8.91 2.47
C GLY A 80 -3.56 8.37 3.88
N ARG A 81 -4.62 8.07 4.63
CA ARG A 81 -4.54 7.54 6.02
C ARG A 81 -3.95 6.15 6.22
N GLY A 82 -3.77 5.37 5.16
CA GLY A 82 -3.36 3.97 5.30
C GLY A 82 -3.35 3.24 3.97
N GLU A 83 -2.75 2.05 3.96
CA GLU A 83 -2.56 1.24 2.74
C GLU A 83 -3.92 0.87 2.13
N LEU A 84 -4.87 0.43 2.98
CA LEU A 84 -6.21 0.07 2.54
C LEU A 84 -6.96 1.24 1.89
N HIS A 85 -6.79 2.45 2.42
CA HIS A 85 -7.44 3.63 1.88
C HIS A 85 -6.94 3.93 0.45
N LEU A 86 -5.63 3.89 0.23
CA LEU A 86 -5.05 4.09 -1.11
C LEU A 86 -5.40 2.93 -2.05
N ALA A 87 -5.42 1.69 -1.56
CA ALA A 87 -5.83 0.52 -2.34
C ALA A 87 -7.28 0.63 -2.85
N ILE A 88 -8.20 1.12 -2.02
CA ILE A 88 -9.60 1.37 -2.42
C ILE A 88 -9.66 2.43 -3.52
N LEU A 89 -8.89 3.52 -3.40
CA LEU A 89 -8.83 4.57 -4.41
C LEU A 89 -8.33 4.02 -5.75
N ILE A 90 -7.21 3.28 -5.73
CA ILE A 90 -6.62 2.64 -6.91
C ILE A 90 -7.62 1.72 -7.60
N GLU A 91 -8.26 0.83 -6.84
CA GLU A 91 -9.23 -0.12 -7.39
C GLU A 91 -10.47 0.58 -7.93
N THR A 92 -10.92 1.66 -7.27
CA THR A 92 -12.06 2.46 -7.75
C THR A 92 -11.72 3.16 -9.07
N ILE A 93 -10.54 3.76 -9.19
CA ILE A 93 -10.09 4.42 -10.42
C ILE A 93 -9.91 3.39 -11.54
N ARG A 94 -9.35 2.20 -11.24
CA ARG A 94 -9.21 1.09 -12.20
C ARG A 94 -10.57 0.63 -12.75
N ARG A 95 -11.58 0.49 -11.89
CA ARG A 95 -12.96 0.14 -12.29
C ARG A 95 -13.68 1.22 -13.10
N GLN A 96 -13.10 2.42 -13.19
CA GLN A 96 -13.61 3.53 -13.99
C GLN A 96 -12.87 3.64 -15.34
N ASP A 97 -12.18 2.57 -15.77
CA ASP A 97 -11.42 2.47 -17.03
C ASP A 97 -10.24 3.45 -17.15
N TYR A 98 -9.66 3.85 -16.03
CA TYR A 98 -8.41 4.60 -16.01
C TYR A 98 -7.22 3.65 -16.07
N GLU A 99 -6.19 4.08 -16.80
CA GLU A 99 -4.92 3.39 -16.91
C GLU A 99 -3.81 4.33 -16.44
N PHE A 100 -3.06 3.87 -15.43
CA PHE A 100 -2.08 4.67 -14.71
C PHE A 100 -1.09 3.74 -14.02
N GLU A 101 0.06 4.30 -13.64
CA GLU A 101 1.10 3.61 -12.88
C GLU A 101 1.18 4.18 -11.46
N ILE A 102 1.72 3.39 -10.53
CA ILE A 102 1.89 3.79 -9.13
C ILE A 102 3.28 3.42 -8.60
N SER A 103 3.81 4.22 -7.68
CA SER A 103 5.03 3.87 -6.94
C SER A 103 4.74 2.97 -5.74
N LYS A 104 5.81 2.45 -5.13
CA LYS A 104 5.73 1.86 -3.78
C LYS A 104 5.20 2.92 -2.78
N PRO A 105 4.31 2.55 -1.84
CA PRO A 105 3.89 3.44 -0.77
C PRO A 105 5.00 3.67 0.25
N GLU A 106 5.07 4.89 0.78
CA GLU A 106 6.03 5.33 1.79
C GLU A 106 5.31 6.01 2.95
N VAL A 107 5.86 5.86 4.15
CA VAL A 107 5.36 6.58 5.33
C VAL A 107 5.73 8.06 5.26
N ILE A 108 4.81 8.90 5.74
CA ILE A 108 5.05 10.34 5.91
C ILE A 108 5.73 10.52 7.26
N THR A 109 7.04 10.74 7.24
CA THR A 109 7.81 11.06 8.45
C THR A 109 7.68 12.54 8.82
N LYS A 110 7.96 12.86 10.09
CA LYS A 110 7.99 14.22 10.62
C LYS A 110 9.25 14.44 11.42
N GLU A 111 9.73 15.68 11.47
CA GLU A 111 10.77 16.08 12.40
C GLU A 111 10.11 16.84 13.56
N ILE A 112 10.26 16.34 14.78
CA ILE A 112 9.72 16.95 16.00
C ILE A 112 10.87 17.01 17.01
N ASP A 113 11.18 18.21 17.52
CA ASP A 113 12.26 18.45 18.48
C ASP A 113 13.62 17.86 18.04
N GLY A 114 13.94 17.96 16.74
CA GLY A 114 15.18 17.43 16.14
C GLY A 114 15.24 15.90 16.03
N LYS A 115 14.13 15.20 16.27
CA LYS A 115 14.03 13.74 16.11
C LYS A 115 13.16 13.39 14.92
N LEU A 116 13.62 12.39 14.14
CA LEU A 116 12.82 11.78 13.10
C LEU A 116 11.74 10.92 13.73
N MET A 117 10.49 11.22 13.38
CA MET A 117 9.29 10.55 13.86
C MET A 117 8.60 9.84 12.70
N GLU A 118 8.05 8.66 12.97
CA GLU A 118 7.25 7.89 12.02
C GLU A 118 5.86 7.56 12.58
N PRO A 119 4.85 7.38 11.71
CA PRO A 119 3.52 6.96 12.15
C PRO A 119 3.56 5.53 12.70
N VAL A 120 2.92 5.33 13.85
CA VAL A 120 2.77 4.04 14.55
C VAL A 120 1.28 3.70 14.68
N GLU A 121 0.99 2.42 14.51
CA GLU A 121 -0.34 1.83 14.67
C GLU A 121 -0.34 0.78 15.77
N GLU A 122 -1.45 0.68 16.48
CA GLU A 122 -1.78 -0.45 17.32
C GLU A 122 -2.35 -1.54 16.41
N LEU A 123 -1.66 -2.68 16.36
CA LEU A 123 -2.06 -3.87 15.64
C LEU A 123 -2.63 -4.88 16.63
N THR A 124 -3.91 -5.18 16.51
CA THR A 124 -4.57 -6.26 17.24
C THR A 124 -4.69 -7.47 16.34
N ILE A 125 -4.30 -8.64 16.82
CA ILE A 125 -4.45 -9.92 16.14
C ILE A 125 -5.18 -10.90 17.06
N ASP A 126 -6.23 -11.52 16.55
CA ASP A 126 -6.91 -12.67 17.15
C ASP A 126 -6.61 -13.91 16.30
N THR A 127 -6.06 -14.96 16.91
CA THR A 127 -5.57 -16.16 16.21
C THR A 127 -5.53 -17.37 17.14
N ARG A 128 -5.27 -18.58 16.61
CA ARG A 128 -4.93 -19.76 17.41
C ARG A 128 -3.49 -19.74 17.93
N GLU A 129 -3.28 -20.39 19.07
CA GLU A 129 -1.97 -20.50 19.75
C GLU A 129 -0.86 -21.09 18.86
N GLU A 130 -1.20 -22.04 17.99
CA GLU A 130 -0.28 -22.68 17.05
C GLU A 130 0.39 -21.71 16.05
N TYR A 131 -0.26 -20.58 15.74
CA TYR A 131 0.27 -19.59 14.79
C TYR A 131 1.10 -18.49 15.47
N VAL A 132 1.07 -18.38 16.80
CA VAL A 132 1.71 -17.29 17.55
C VAL A 132 3.21 -17.22 17.28
N GLY A 133 3.90 -18.37 17.27
CA GLY A 133 5.35 -18.40 17.04
C GLY A 133 5.76 -17.79 15.69
N ALA A 134 5.08 -18.19 14.61
CA ALA A 134 5.35 -17.66 13.27
C ALA A 134 5.03 -16.17 13.16
N LEU A 135 3.92 -15.72 13.77
CA LEU A 135 3.54 -14.31 13.78
C LEU A 135 4.54 -13.44 14.54
N MET A 136 5.04 -13.90 15.70
CA MET A 136 6.05 -13.19 16.47
C MET A 136 7.35 -12.99 15.67
N GLU A 137 7.79 -14.02 14.95
CA GLU A 137 8.98 -13.93 14.10
C GLU A 137 8.80 -12.88 12.99
N ILE A 138 7.69 -12.95 12.25
CA ILE A 138 7.38 -12.03 11.15
C ILE A 138 7.26 -10.58 11.65
N LEU A 139 6.58 -10.37 12.78
CA LEU A 139 6.32 -9.04 13.34
C LEU A 139 7.57 -8.43 13.97
N SER A 140 8.42 -9.25 14.60
CA SER A 140 9.72 -8.81 15.13
C SER A 140 10.61 -8.25 14.01
N ALA A 141 10.69 -8.94 12.87
CA ALA A 141 11.43 -8.45 11.70
C ALA A 141 10.88 -7.12 11.13
N ARG A 142 9.63 -6.77 11.46
CA ARG A 142 8.93 -5.55 11.06
C ARG A 142 8.96 -4.45 12.15
N GLN A 143 9.83 -4.60 13.15
CA GLN A 143 9.97 -3.68 14.28
C GLN A 143 8.69 -3.55 15.15
N ALA A 144 7.80 -4.54 15.12
CA ALA A 144 6.64 -4.54 16.00
C ALA A 144 7.06 -4.81 17.45
N LYS A 145 6.48 -4.06 18.39
CA LYS A 145 6.70 -4.23 19.83
C LYS A 145 5.44 -4.78 20.46
N LEU A 146 5.54 -5.95 21.11
CA LEU A 146 4.41 -6.54 21.82
C LEU A 146 4.00 -5.66 23.00
N ALA A 147 2.76 -5.21 23.02
CA ALA A 147 2.18 -4.44 24.11
C ALA A 147 1.45 -5.36 25.10
N ASN A 148 0.72 -6.35 24.60
CA ASN A 148 -0.10 -7.24 25.41
C ASN A 148 -0.36 -8.57 24.69
N MET A 149 -0.57 -9.63 25.47
CA MET A 149 -0.93 -10.95 24.99
C MET A 149 -1.91 -11.58 25.97
N ARG A 150 -3.03 -12.08 25.47
CA ARG A 150 -4.08 -12.73 26.28
C ARG A 150 -4.47 -14.06 25.64
N ASN A 151 -4.40 -15.13 26.41
CA ASN A 151 -4.89 -16.45 26.05
C ASN A 151 -6.21 -16.70 26.80
N ASP A 152 -7.23 -17.21 26.12
CA ASP A 152 -8.53 -17.50 26.71
C ASP A 152 -8.61 -18.89 27.38
N GLY A 153 -7.54 -19.68 27.31
CA GLY A 153 -7.46 -21.05 27.82
C GLY A 153 -8.18 -22.09 26.94
N LEU A 154 -8.78 -21.66 25.83
CA LEU A 154 -9.49 -22.49 24.86
C LEU A 154 -8.74 -22.60 23.52
N GLY A 155 -7.49 -22.13 23.48
CA GLY A 155 -6.61 -22.17 22.32
C GLY A 155 -6.61 -20.91 21.46
N ASN A 156 -7.39 -19.88 21.83
CA ASN A 156 -7.36 -18.58 21.15
C ASN A 156 -6.44 -17.61 21.89
N VAL A 157 -5.77 -16.78 21.11
CA VAL A 157 -4.82 -15.79 21.59
C VAL A 157 -5.12 -14.45 20.92
N ARG A 158 -5.26 -13.41 21.75
CA ARG A 158 -5.22 -12.02 21.33
C ARG A 158 -3.83 -11.46 21.56
N LEU A 159 -3.24 -10.88 20.51
CA LEU A 159 -1.97 -10.18 20.53
C LEU A 159 -2.21 -8.71 20.21
N GLU A 160 -1.59 -7.81 20.97
CA GLU A 160 -1.62 -6.37 20.71
C GLU A 160 -0.17 -5.88 20.56
N PHE A 161 0.12 -5.20 19.46
CA PHE A 161 1.44 -4.67 19.14
C PHE A 161 1.37 -3.17 18.85
N HIS A 162 2.43 -2.45 19.18
CA HIS A 162 2.74 -1.18 18.52
C HIS A 162 3.68 -1.47 17.35
N ILE A 163 3.30 -1.08 16.14
CA ILE A 163 4.07 -1.34 14.93
C ILE A 163 4.16 -0.06 14.09
N PRO A 164 5.34 0.28 13.54
CA PRO A 164 5.43 1.39 12.60
C PRO A 164 4.58 1.08 11.37
N THR A 165 3.85 2.06 10.82
CA THR A 165 3.02 1.86 9.61
C THR A 165 3.85 1.29 8.46
N ARG A 166 5.16 1.59 8.40
CA ARG A 166 6.10 1.01 7.41
C ARG A 166 6.24 -0.50 7.53
N GLY A 167 6.16 -1.04 8.75
CA GLY A 167 6.16 -2.47 9.06
C GLY A 167 4.86 -3.17 8.67
N LEU A 168 3.73 -2.45 8.61
CA LEU A 168 2.45 -3.00 8.17
C LEU A 168 2.34 -3.16 6.66
N ILE A 169 3.14 -2.44 5.86
CA ILE A 169 3.07 -2.49 4.39
C ILE A 169 3.27 -3.94 3.91
N GLY A 170 2.26 -4.46 3.22
CA GLY A 170 2.24 -5.83 2.70
C GLY A 170 2.13 -6.94 3.75
N PHE A 171 2.02 -6.61 5.05
CA PHE A 171 1.90 -7.61 6.12
C PHE A 171 0.62 -8.43 6.00
N ARG A 172 -0.49 -7.81 5.51
CA ARG A 172 -1.79 -8.49 5.37
C ARG A 172 -1.72 -9.80 4.60
N SER A 173 -1.01 -9.84 3.48
CA SER A 173 -0.88 -11.05 2.67
C SER A 173 -0.04 -12.11 3.39
N THR A 174 1.06 -11.71 4.03
CA THR A 174 1.88 -12.62 4.85
C THR A 174 1.11 -13.18 6.04
N PHE A 175 0.30 -12.34 6.70
CA PHE A 175 -0.56 -12.72 7.81
C PHE A 175 -1.54 -13.81 7.41
N LEU A 176 -2.29 -13.61 6.32
CA LEU A 176 -3.26 -14.60 5.83
C LEU A 176 -2.60 -15.94 5.50
N THR A 177 -1.41 -15.93 4.91
CA THR A 177 -0.65 -17.16 4.63
C THR A 177 -0.18 -17.83 5.91
N ALA A 178 0.34 -17.06 6.88
CA ALA A 178 0.86 -17.59 8.14
C ALA A 178 -0.24 -18.20 9.03
N THR A 179 -1.44 -17.62 9.03
CA THR A 179 -2.59 -18.11 9.80
C THR A 179 -3.49 -19.05 9.00
N GLN A 180 -3.18 -19.33 7.73
CA GLN A 180 -4.02 -20.11 6.81
C GLN A 180 -5.47 -19.56 6.71
N GLY A 181 -5.64 -18.25 6.91
CA GLY A 181 -6.93 -17.57 6.93
C GLY A 181 -7.68 -17.63 8.27
N ASP A 182 -7.15 -18.31 9.28
CA ASP A 182 -7.80 -18.50 10.60
C ASP A 182 -7.41 -17.42 11.62
N GLY A 183 -7.14 -16.21 11.14
CA GLY A 183 -6.77 -15.08 11.98
C GLY A 183 -7.51 -13.81 11.58
N ILE A 184 -7.82 -12.99 12.57
CA ILE A 184 -8.39 -11.66 12.39
C ILE A 184 -7.34 -10.65 12.81
N MET A 185 -7.17 -9.58 12.03
CA MET A 185 -6.33 -8.47 12.43
C MET A 185 -7.05 -7.14 12.21
N SER A 186 -6.81 -6.18 13.08
CA SER A 186 -7.23 -4.80 12.93
C SER A 186 -6.11 -3.86 13.32
N THR A 187 -6.08 -2.68 12.71
CA THR A 187 -5.10 -1.65 13.05
C THR A 187 -5.80 -0.34 13.42
N LEU A 188 -5.18 0.39 14.34
CA LEU A 188 -5.63 1.70 14.77
C LEU A 188 -4.43 2.65 14.82
N PHE A 189 -4.54 3.81 14.18
CA PHE A 189 -3.50 4.83 14.26
C PHE A 189 -3.38 5.39 15.67
N VAL A 190 -2.18 5.31 16.25
CA VAL A 190 -1.88 5.78 17.60
C VAL A 190 -1.31 7.20 17.54
N GLY A 191 -0.32 7.42 16.69
CA GLY A 191 0.37 8.69 16.62
C GLY A 191 1.72 8.61 15.93
N TYR A 192 2.53 9.64 16.14
CA TYR A 192 3.91 9.69 15.69
C TYR A 192 4.84 9.36 16.85
N GLU A 193 5.73 8.39 16.66
CA GLU A 193 6.74 8.00 17.63
C GLU A 193 8.15 8.13 17.02
N PRO A 194 9.22 8.21 17.85
CA PRO A 194 10.59 8.25 17.34
C PRO A 194 10.88 7.04 16.46
N TRP A 195 11.65 7.20 15.38
CA TRP A 195 12.01 6.14 14.44
C TRP A 195 12.40 4.82 15.14
N TYR A 196 11.71 3.73 14.81
CA TYR A 196 11.86 2.40 15.42
C TYR A 196 13.12 1.67 14.94
N GLY A 197 13.77 2.15 13.89
CA GLY A 197 14.96 1.54 13.29
C GLY A 197 14.67 0.94 11.91
N ASP A 198 15.70 0.35 11.32
CA ASP A 198 15.60 -0.18 9.96
C ASP A 198 14.81 -1.49 9.93
N ILE A 199 13.99 -1.64 8.89
CA ILE A 199 13.33 -2.92 8.58
C ILE A 199 14.16 -3.52 7.45
N ILE A 200 14.87 -4.61 7.77
CA ILE A 200 15.71 -5.32 6.81
C ILE A 200 14.77 -6.13 5.90
N SER A 201 14.65 -5.70 4.65
CA SER A 201 13.88 -6.44 3.65
C SER A 201 14.80 -7.43 2.93
N THR A 202 14.53 -8.72 3.08
CA THR A 202 15.10 -9.76 2.21
C THR A 202 14.30 -9.75 0.89
N ARG A 203 14.62 -8.83 -0.01
CA ARG A 203 14.02 -8.79 -1.34
C ARG A 203 14.48 -10.02 -2.14
N SER A 204 13.53 -10.82 -2.62
CA SER A 204 13.78 -11.80 -3.68
C SER A 204 14.03 -11.08 -5.00
N GLY A 205 14.91 -11.62 -5.85
CA GLY A 205 15.11 -11.12 -7.19
C GLY A 205 13.85 -11.29 -8.05
N MET A 206 13.77 -10.57 -9.17
CA MET A 206 12.65 -10.62 -10.11
C MET A 206 13.07 -11.29 -11.41
N LEU A 207 12.17 -12.05 -12.02
CA LEU A 207 12.31 -12.51 -13.40
C LEU A 207 11.73 -11.43 -14.32
N VAL A 208 12.56 -10.89 -15.20
CA VAL A 208 12.22 -9.73 -16.04
C VAL A 208 12.22 -10.13 -17.51
N ALA A 209 11.16 -9.83 -18.24
CA ALA A 209 11.10 -10.09 -19.67
C ALA A 209 12.18 -9.30 -20.41
N SER A 210 12.98 -10.00 -21.21
CA SER A 210 14.08 -9.40 -21.97
C SER A 210 13.63 -8.76 -23.29
N LYS A 211 12.44 -9.11 -23.79
CA LYS A 211 11.92 -8.65 -25.09
C LYS A 211 10.40 -8.57 -25.11
N ASN A 212 9.89 -7.78 -26.05
CA ASN A 212 8.48 -7.72 -26.38
C ASN A 212 8.04 -8.98 -27.12
N GLY A 213 6.87 -9.52 -26.80
CA GLY A 213 6.33 -10.69 -27.47
C GLY A 213 5.13 -11.31 -26.76
N THR A 214 4.87 -12.57 -27.05
CA THR A 214 3.86 -13.38 -26.37
C THR A 214 4.57 -14.50 -25.63
N ALA A 215 4.31 -14.65 -24.34
CA ALA A 215 4.92 -15.68 -23.52
C ALA A 215 4.55 -17.07 -24.05
N VAL A 216 5.57 -17.86 -24.41
CA VAL A 216 5.38 -19.24 -24.89
C VAL A 216 5.70 -20.24 -23.78
N THR A 217 5.05 -21.41 -23.81
CA THR A 217 5.23 -22.47 -22.79
C THR A 217 6.69 -22.84 -22.56
N TYR A 218 7.49 -22.88 -23.63
CA TYR A 218 8.92 -23.20 -23.52
C TYR A 218 9.71 -22.15 -22.71
N GLY A 219 9.50 -20.86 -22.96
CA GLY A 219 10.13 -19.77 -22.22
C GLY A 219 9.69 -19.76 -20.75
N LEU A 220 8.40 -19.99 -20.51
CA LEU A 220 7.86 -20.08 -19.15
C LEU A 220 8.42 -21.28 -18.37
N ASN A 221 8.56 -22.44 -18.99
CA ASN A 221 9.21 -23.60 -18.35
C ASN A 221 10.65 -23.30 -17.94
N ASN A 222 11.41 -22.59 -18.80
CA ASN A 222 12.77 -22.16 -18.46
C ASN A 222 12.79 -21.17 -17.29
N ALA A 223 11.84 -20.21 -17.27
CA ALA A 223 11.69 -19.26 -16.18
C ALA A 223 11.28 -19.93 -14.86
N GLN A 224 10.39 -20.93 -14.92
CA GLN A 224 9.96 -21.73 -13.77
C GLN A 224 11.10 -22.55 -13.16
N GLY A 225 12.07 -22.97 -13.96
CA GLY A 225 13.31 -23.56 -13.45
C GLY A 225 14.19 -22.61 -12.62
N ARG A 226 13.90 -21.29 -12.65
CA ARG A 226 14.62 -20.25 -11.90
C ARG A 226 13.80 -19.63 -10.77
N GLY A 227 12.48 -19.80 -10.77
CA GLY A 227 11.60 -19.23 -9.76
C GLY A 227 10.11 -19.40 -10.08
N THR A 228 9.26 -18.58 -9.48
CA THR A 228 7.80 -18.66 -9.66
C THR A 228 7.35 -17.62 -10.68
N THR A 229 6.71 -18.05 -11.76
CA THR A 229 6.16 -17.15 -12.80
C THR A 229 4.81 -16.57 -12.40
N PHE A 230 4.52 -15.33 -12.81
CA PHE A 230 3.25 -14.63 -12.56
C PHE A 230 2.29 -14.65 -13.74
N ILE A 231 2.79 -15.02 -14.93
CA ILE A 231 2.03 -15.01 -16.18
C ILE A 231 1.82 -16.42 -16.73
N GLU A 232 0.81 -16.55 -17.58
CA GLU A 232 0.46 -17.81 -18.26
C GLU A 232 0.90 -17.81 -19.73
N PRO A 233 1.01 -18.98 -20.38
CA PRO A 233 1.28 -19.05 -21.82
C PRO A 233 0.22 -18.27 -22.62
N GLY A 234 0.65 -17.51 -23.62
CA GLY A 234 -0.21 -16.63 -24.40
C GLY A 234 -0.30 -15.19 -23.88
N THR A 235 0.24 -14.89 -22.70
CA THR A 235 0.26 -13.52 -22.15
C THR A 235 1.19 -12.61 -22.98
N PRO A 236 0.71 -11.47 -23.51
CA PRO A 236 1.58 -10.46 -24.10
C PRO A 236 2.55 -9.88 -23.04
N VAL A 237 3.83 -9.76 -23.39
CA VAL A 237 4.87 -9.22 -22.52
C VAL A 237 5.65 -8.11 -23.23
N TYR A 238 6.27 -7.22 -22.46
CA TYR A 238 7.19 -6.21 -22.95
C TYR A 238 8.52 -6.23 -22.18
N GLU A 239 9.58 -5.72 -22.80
CA GLU A 239 10.91 -5.61 -22.20
C GLU A 239 10.86 -4.79 -20.91
N GLY A 240 11.41 -5.35 -19.83
CA GLY A 240 11.35 -4.73 -18.50
C GLY A 240 10.12 -5.12 -17.67
N MET A 241 9.14 -5.83 -18.24
CA MET A 241 8.00 -6.35 -17.48
C MET A 241 8.44 -7.44 -16.50
N ILE A 242 8.04 -7.33 -15.23
CA ILE A 242 8.25 -8.40 -14.25
C ILE A 242 7.27 -9.54 -14.56
N VAL A 243 7.82 -10.72 -14.85
CA VAL A 243 7.05 -11.92 -15.24
C VAL A 243 7.13 -13.03 -14.19
N GLY A 244 7.86 -12.81 -13.10
CA GLY A 244 7.97 -13.75 -12.00
C GLY A 244 8.93 -13.29 -10.90
N MET A 245 9.07 -14.14 -9.89
CA MET A 245 9.97 -13.98 -8.76
C MET A 245 11.10 -15.01 -8.84
N ASN A 246 12.34 -14.56 -8.75
CA ASN A 246 13.53 -15.41 -8.74
C ASN A 246 13.68 -16.10 -7.37
N SER A 247 14.14 -17.35 -7.38
CA SER A 247 14.53 -18.08 -6.17
C SER A 247 15.78 -17.52 -5.49
N ARG A 248 16.57 -16.74 -6.23
CA ARG A 248 17.77 -16.04 -5.75
C ARG A 248 17.50 -14.55 -5.54
N GLY A 249 18.45 -13.85 -4.93
CA GLY A 249 18.34 -12.42 -4.61
C GLY A 249 18.59 -11.47 -5.80
N ASP A 250 19.14 -11.96 -6.91
CA ASP A 250 19.47 -11.18 -8.10
C ASP A 250 18.32 -11.12 -9.11
N ASP A 251 18.15 -9.97 -9.76
CA ASP A 251 17.20 -9.83 -10.86
C ASP A 251 17.75 -10.53 -12.12
N LEU A 252 16.90 -11.31 -12.80
CA LEU A 252 17.29 -12.12 -13.94
C LEU A 252 16.43 -11.81 -15.17
N ALA A 253 17.08 -11.40 -16.25
CA ALA A 253 16.42 -11.28 -17.54
C ALA A 253 16.11 -12.68 -18.13
N VAL A 254 14.86 -12.90 -18.51
CA VAL A 254 14.36 -14.15 -19.10
C VAL A 254 13.73 -13.89 -20.47
N ASN A 255 13.78 -14.89 -21.35
CA ASN A 255 13.24 -14.84 -22.71
C ASN A 255 12.19 -15.93 -22.88
#